data_AF-A0A1U9LGH8-F1
#
_entry.id   AF-A0A1U9LGH8-F1
#
_cell.length_a   1.000
_cell.length_b   1.000
_cell.length_c   1.000
_cell.angle_alpha   90.00
_cell.angle_beta   90.00
_cell.angle_gamma   90.00
#
_symmetry.space_group_name_H-M   'P 1'
#
loop_
_entity.id
_entity.type
_entity.pdbx_description
1 polymer ?
#
loop_
_entity_poly.entity_id
_entity_poly.type
_entity_poly.pdbx_seq_one_letter_code
_entity_poly.pdbx_strand_id
1 'polypeptide(L)' 'MRALPPSEPVVITSDSVEFCLRLSHVIDNYKTQGVLPHTVSQLQDEGTDLCRQGLVRSGLIRLRRAIVSLKRTTP' A
#
# COMPACT_ATOMS: atom_id res chain seq x y z
N MET A 1 0.74 -3.07 40.77
CA MET A 1 1.36 -3.07 39.43
C MET A 1 0.24 -3.20 38.40
N ARG A 2 0.11 -2.26 37.45
CA ARG A 2 -1.00 -2.21 36.48
C ARG A 2 -0.51 -2.88 35.19
N ALA A 3 -1.10 -4.01 34.83
CA ALA A 3 -0.74 -4.74 33.61
C ALA A 3 -1.18 -3.92 32.37
N LEU A 4 -0.26 -3.70 31.44
CA LEU A 4 -0.57 -3.20 30.09
C LEU A 4 -1.39 -4.29 29.38
N PRO A 5 -2.50 -3.95 28.68
CA PRO A 5 -3.23 -4.93 27.91
C PRO A 5 -2.29 -5.52 26.84
N PRO A 6 -2.35 -6.83 26.58
CA PRO A 6 -1.55 -7.43 25.51
C PRO A 6 -1.91 -6.71 24.21
N SER A 7 -0.92 -6.13 23.54
CA SER A 7 -1.08 -5.65 22.17
C SER A 7 -1.46 -6.86 21.33
N GLU A 8 -2.76 -6.98 21.06
CA GLU A 8 -3.30 -8.10 20.30
C GLU A 8 -2.52 -8.18 18.98
N PRO A 9 -1.95 -9.36 18.63
CA PRO A 9 -1.15 -9.47 17.42
C PRO A 9 -2.05 -9.17 16.23
N VAL A 10 -1.81 -8.03 15.60
CA VAL A 10 -2.54 -7.62 14.40
C VAL A 10 -2.29 -8.67 13.33
N VAL A 11 -3.30 -9.50 13.07
CA VAL A 11 -3.27 -10.49 12.00
C VAL A 11 -3.45 -9.73 10.69
N ILE A 12 -2.33 -9.24 10.15
CA ILE A 12 -2.26 -8.61 8.84
C ILE A 12 -2.40 -9.73 7.80
N THR A 13 -3.64 -10.13 7.52
CA THR A 13 -3.89 -10.89 6.29
C THR A 13 -3.63 -9.96 5.12
N SER A 14 -3.18 -10.52 3.99
CA SER A 14 -2.96 -9.76 2.75
C SER A 14 -4.19 -8.98 2.27
N ASP A 15 -5.36 -9.20 2.88
CA ASP A 15 -6.67 -8.67 2.52
C ASP A 15 -7.18 -7.65 3.56
N SER A 16 -6.32 -7.19 4.48
CA SER A 16 -6.64 -6.17 5.48
C SER A 16 -6.42 -4.74 4.95
N VAL A 17 -7.24 -3.80 5.41
CA VAL A 17 -7.12 -2.37 5.07
C VAL A 17 -5.75 -1.83 5.48
N GLU A 18 -5.27 -2.22 6.67
CA GLU A 18 -3.97 -1.80 7.18
C GLU A 18 -2.81 -2.26 6.29
N PHE A 19 -2.85 -3.51 5.79
CA PHE A 19 -1.86 -4.00 4.84
C PHE A 19 -1.88 -3.17 3.55
N CYS A 20 -3.08 -2.87 3.04
CA CYS A 20 -3.20 -2.12 1.82
C CYS A 20 -2.67 -0.68 1.95
N LEU A 21 -2.99 0.01 3.04
CA LEU A 21 -2.47 1.35 3.29
C LEU A 21 -0.95 1.34 3.49
N ARG A 22 -0.42 0.32 4.17
CA ARG A 22 1.03 0.11 4.28
C ARG A 22 1.69 -0.08 2.91
N LEU A 23 1.04 -0.80 2.00
CA LEU A 23 1.53 -0.98 0.63
C LEU A 23 1.57 0.33 -0.16
N SER A 24 0.58 1.22 0.04
CA SER A 24 0.60 2.56 -0.55
C SER A 24 1.77 3.41 -0.05
N HIS A 25 2.06 3.36 1.26
CA HIS A 25 3.23 4.04 1.83
C HIS A 25 4.56 3.54 1.25
N VAL A 26 4.68 2.26 0.90
CA VAL A 26 5.87 1.73 0.24
C VAL A 26 6.08 2.41 -1.13
N ILE A 27 5.00 2.65 -1.88
CA ILE A 27 5.07 3.37 -3.17
C ILE A 27 5.46 4.84 -2.96
N ASP A 28 4.95 5.50 -1.91
CA ASP A 28 5.38 6.86 -1.55
C ASP A 28 6.87 6.95 -1.24
N ASN A 29 7.46 5.94 -0.60
CA ASN A 29 8.90 5.93 -0.37
C ASN A 29 9.69 5.91 -1.68
N TYR A 30 9.17 5.32 -2.77
CA TYR A 30 9.80 5.43 -4.08
C TYR A 30 9.73 6.85 -4.66
N LYS A 31 8.73 7.70 -4.30
CA LYS A 31 8.73 9.14 -4.65
C LYS A 31 9.94 9.88 -4.09
N THR A 32 10.45 9.44 -2.94
CA THR A 32 11.64 10.06 -2.33
C THR A 32 12.91 9.78 -3.13
N GLN A 33 12.91 8.76 -4.00
CA GLN A 33 14.03 8.39 -4.86
C GLN A 33 13.97 9.04 -6.25
N GLY A 34 12.86 9.72 -6.59
CA GLY A 34 12.70 10.40 -7.88
C GLY A 34 11.23 10.63 -8.26
N VAL A 35 11.02 11.24 -9.42
CA VAL A 35 9.66 11.47 -9.94
C VAL A 35 9.05 10.14 -10.38
N LEU A 36 7.95 9.74 -9.74
CA LEU A 36 7.19 8.57 -10.18
C LEU A 36 6.58 8.82 -11.56
N PRO A 37 6.57 7.82 -12.46
CA PRO A 37 5.79 7.91 -13.68
C PRO A 37 4.33 8.21 -13.37
N HIS A 38 3.67 9.04 -14.19
CA HIS A 38 2.28 9.44 -13.98
C HIS A 38 1.33 8.23 -13.78
N THR A 39 1.55 7.16 -14.55
CA THR A 39 0.81 5.89 -14.42
C THR A 39 0.93 5.27 -13.02
N VAL A 40 2.11 5.36 -12.39
CA VAL A 40 2.34 4.82 -11.06
C VAL A 40 1.63 5.67 -10.01
N SER A 41 1.71 7.00 -10.12
CA SER A 41 0.98 7.92 -9.23
C SER A 41 -0.53 7.67 -9.30
N GLN A 42 -1.08 7.56 -10.52
CA GLN A 42 -2.51 7.29 -10.69
C GLN A 42 -2.93 5.94 -10.09
N LEU A 43 -2.15 4.87 -10.31
CA LEU A 43 -2.43 3.57 -9.71
C LEU A 43 -2.33 3.58 -8.18
N GLN A 44 -1.44 4.41 -7.63
CA GLN A 44 -1.32 4.60 -6.20
C GLN A 44 -2.56 5.31 -5.62
N ASP A 45 -2.99 6.41 -6.22
CA ASP A 45 -4.14 7.18 -5.78
C ASP A 45 -5.42 6.34 -5.84
N GLU A 46 -5.68 5.69 -6.99
CA GLU A 46 -6.80 4.76 -7.17
C GLU A 46 -6.76 3.61 -6.16
N GLY A 47 -5.58 3.00 -5.96
CA GLY A 47 -5.41 1.88 -5.04
C GLY A 47 -5.64 2.28 -3.58
N THR A 48 -5.20 3.47 -3.19
CA THR A 48 -5.36 4.02 -1.84
C THR A 48 -6.83 4.32 -1.55
N ASP A 49 -7.52 4.96 -2.50
CA ASP A 49 -8.93 5.28 -2.34
C ASP A 49 -9.81 4.03 -2.26
N LEU A 50 -9.52 3.00 -3.06
CA LEU A 50 -10.21 1.71 -2.96
C LEU A 50 -10.02 1.07 -1.58
N CYS A 51 -8.82 1.17 -1.01
CA CYS A 51 -8.56 0.61 0.31
C CYS A 51 -9.21 1.40 1.44
N ARG A 52 -9.31 2.73 1.31
CA ARG A 52 -10.10 3.58 2.23
C ARG A 52 -11.59 3.25 2.17
N GLN A 53 -12.09 2.83 1.01
CA GLN A 53 -13.48 2.38 0.82
C GLN A 53 -13.73 0.94 1.28
N GLY A 54 -12.73 0.23 1.82
CA GLY A 54 -12.86 -1.17 2.21
C GLY A 54 -12.81 -2.17 1.03
N LEU A 55 -12.59 -1.69 -0.20
CA LEU A 55 -12.40 -2.51 -1.40
C LEU A 55 -10.95 -3.01 -1.49
N VAL A 56 -10.51 -3.71 -0.45
CA VAL A 56 -9.10 -4.05 -0.21
C VAL A 56 -8.50 -4.86 -1.37
N ARG A 57 -9.21 -5.88 -1.85
CA ARG A 57 -8.71 -6.74 -2.94
C ARG A 57 -8.48 -5.94 -4.23
N SER A 58 -9.40 -5.05 -4.58
CA SER A 58 -9.28 -4.18 -5.75
C SER A 58 -8.14 -3.17 -5.59
N GLY A 59 -8.02 -2.55 -4.41
CA GLY A 59 -6.95 -1.60 -4.12
C GLY A 59 -5.56 -2.25 -4.17
N LEU A 60 -5.41 -3.44 -3.60
CA LEU A 60 -4.16 -4.20 -3.66
C LEU A 60 -3.75 -4.57 -5.08
N ILE A 61 -4.69 -4.93 -5.96
CA ILE A 61 -4.37 -5.19 -7.37
C ILE A 61 -3.78 -3.95 -8.02
N ARG A 62 -4.35 -2.77 -7.77
CA ARG A 62 -3.86 -1.48 -8.29
C ARG A 62 -2.47 -1.15 -7.73
N LEU A 63 -2.28 -1.25 -6.42
CA LEU A 63 -1.00 -0.98 -5.77
C LEU A 63 0.11 -1.97 -6.18
N ARG A 64 -0.21 -3.27 -6.30
CA ARG A 64 0.74 -4.27 -6.81
C ARG A 64 1.15 -3.96 -8.25
N ARG A 65 0.21 -3.52 -9.09
CA ARG A 65 0.53 -3.10 -10.46
C ARG A 65 1.45 -1.88 -10.48
N ALA A 66 1.22 -0.90 -9.60
CA ALA A 66 2.11 0.25 -9.43
C ALA A 66 3.55 -0.19 -9.08
N ILE A 67 3.70 -1.15 -8.16
CA ILE A 67 5.02 -1.68 -7.76
C ILE A 67 5.70 -2.44 -8.90
N VAL A 68 4.95 -3.24 -9.66
CA VAL A 68 5.51 -3.95 -10.84
C VAL A 68 5.97 -2.95 -11.89
N SER A 69 5.21 -1.88 -12.13
CA SER A 69 5.61 -0.79 -13.02
C SER A 69 6.89 -0.11 -12.55
N LEU A 70 7.04 0.12 -11.24
CA LEU A 70 8.26 0.69 -10.65
C LEU A 70 9.48 -0.21 -10.80
N LYS A 71 9.33 -1.51 -10.55
CA LYS A 71 10.42 -2.49 -10.68
C LYS A 71 10.84 -2.73 -12.12
N ARG A 72 9.95 -2.50 -13.10
CA ARG A 72 10.30 -2.57 -14.52
C ARG A 72 11.05 -1.33 -15.02
N THR A 73 10.98 -0.21 -14.30
CA THR A 73 11.70 1.03 -14.62
C THR A 73 13.08 1.13 -13.98
N THR A 74 13.46 0.22 -13.08
CA THR A 74 14.86 0.06 -12.65
C THR A 74 15.60 -0.82 -13.66
N PRO A 75 16.61 -0.28 -14.38
CA PRO A 75 17.43 -1.06 -15.32
C PRO A 75 18.24 -2.17 -14.64
#